data_AF-A0A1I6XBI4-F1
#
_entry.id   AF-A0A1I6XBI4-F1
#
_cell.length_a   1.000
_cell.length_b   1.000
_cell.length_c   1.000
_cell.angle_alpha   90.00
_cell.angle_beta   90.00
_cell.angle_gamma   90.00
#
_symmetry.space_group_name_H-M   'P 1'
#
loop_
_entity.id
_entity.type
_entity.pdbx_description
1 polymer ?
#
loop_
_entity_poly.entity_id
_entity_poly.type
_entity_poly.pdbx_seq_one_letter_code
_entity_poly.pdbx_strand_id
1 'polypeptide(L)'
;MSPAARHGARGRKARGLWLLVAAACLSLGATVLVVPPAQADPVTVRNGAQFTDPNGEPIHAHGGGVIEVDGYYYWFGENRAADDSFRYVSVYRSTDLKHWEFRDHVLSASSAPELASANIERPKVI
;
A
#
# COMPACT_ATOMS: atom_id res chain seq x y z
N MET A 1 82.89 28.11 -11.04
CA MET A 1 82.23 27.17 -10.10
C MET A 1 80.73 27.45 -10.11
N SER A 2 79.96 26.41 -10.38
CA SER A 2 78.48 26.27 -10.29
C SER A 2 77.88 26.76 -8.94
N PRO A 3 76.55 26.97 -8.78
CA PRO A 3 75.48 26.13 -9.38
C PRO A 3 74.19 26.81 -9.87
N ALA A 4 73.50 26.08 -10.75
CA ALA A 4 72.07 26.20 -11.02
C ALA A 4 71.29 25.20 -10.14
N ALA A 5 70.11 25.55 -9.62
CA ALA A 5 69.01 24.59 -9.44
C ALA A 5 67.64 25.21 -9.06
N ARG A 6 66.71 25.10 -10.02
CA ARG A 6 65.40 24.45 -9.92
C ARG A 6 64.35 25.05 -8.95
N HIS A 7 63.48 25.90 -9.50
CA HIS A 7 62.16 26.19 -8.92
C HIS A 7 61.16 25.06 -9.19
N GLY A 8 60.54 24.58 -8.11
CA GLY A 8 59.66 23.41 -8.06
C GLY A 8 58.29 23.63 -8.72
N ALA A 9 58.04 22.87 -9.79
CA ALA A 9 56.74 22.73 -10.44
C ALA A 9 55.78 21.78 -9.70
N ARG A 10 55.62 21.91 -8.37
CA ARG A 10 54.79 20.98 -7.57
C ARG A 10 53.36 21.46 -7.22
N GLY A 11 52.99 22.70 -7.54
CA GLY A 11 51.70 23.27 -7.09
C GLY A 11 50.51 23.22 -8.06
N ARG A 12 50.72 23.01 -9.37
CA ARG A 12 49.64 23.15 -10.38
C ARG A 12 48.76 21.90 -10.54
N LYS A 13 49.34 20.70 -10.37
CA LYS A 13 48.61 19.44 -10.57
C LYS A 13 47.60 19.14 -9.45
N ALA A 14 47.92 19.49 -8.21
CA ALA A 14 47.02 19.29 -7.07
C ALA A 14 45.78 20.18 -7.16
N ARG A 15 45.93 21.46 -7.54
CA ARG A 15 44.81 22.40 -7.69
C ARG A 15 43.83 22.01 -8.80
N GLY A 16 44.33 21.47 -9.91
CA GLY A 16 43.49 20.94 -10.99
C GLY A 16 42.68 19.69 -10.58
N LEU A 17 43.27 18.83 -9.76
CA LEU A 17 42.60 17.63 -9.26
C LEU A 17 41.48 17.95 -8.27
N TRP A 18 41.68 18.92 -7.36
CA TRP A 18 40.63 19.37 -6.42
C TRP A 18 39.46 20.08 -7.12
N LEU A 19 39.73 20.84 -8.18
CA LEU A 19 38.68 21.48 -8.99
C LEU A 19 37.85 20.45 -9.78
N LEU A 20 38.48 19.39 -10.29
CA LEU A 20 37.79 18.28 -10.97
C LEU A 20 36.94 17.45 -9.99
N VAL A 21 37.43 17.18 -8.78
CA VAL A 21 36.68 16.48 -7.73
C VAL A 21 35.49 17.32 -7.24
N ALA A 22 35.67 18.62 -7.02
CA ALA A 22 34.57 19.52 -6.64
C ALA A 22 33.50 19.61 -7.73
N ALA A 23 33.90 19.74 -9.00
CA ALA A 23 32.98 19.76 -10.14
C ALA A 23 32.20 18.42 -10.29
N ALA A 24 32.85 17.28 -10.02
CA ALA A 24 32.20 15.97 -10.01
C ALA A 24 31.21 15.82 -8.83
N CYS A 25 31.52 16.36 -7.65
CA CYS A 25 30.58 16.34 -6.51
C CYS A 25 29.37 17.27 -6.73
N LEU A 26 29.56 18.42 -7.41
CA LEU A 26 28.47 19.32 -7.79
C LEU A 26 27.57 18.72 -8.88
N SER A 27 28.13 18.00 -9.85
CA SER A 27 27.34 17.32 -10.89
C SER A 27 26.62 16.06 -10.39
N LEU A 28 27.19 15.32 -9.42
CA LEU A 28 26.48 14.23 -8.73
C LEU A 28 25.42 14.75 -7.74
N GLY A 29 25.61 15.92 -7.12
CA GLY A 29 24.61 16.53 -6.25
C GLY A 29 23.41 17.12 -7.00
N ALA A 30 23.61 17.56 -8.24
CA ALA A 30 22.57 18.17 -9.07
C ALA A 30 21.58 17.16 -9.68
N THR A 31 21.91 15.86 -9.74
CA THR A 31 21.03 14.82 -10.31
C THR A 31 20.02 14.23 -9.31
N VAL A 32 20.05 14.63 -8.04
CA VAL A 32 19.26 13.98 -6.96
C VAL A 32 17.96 14.72 -6.61
N LEU A 33 17.65 15.88 -7.21
CA LEU A 33 16.64 16.79 -6.64
C LEU A 33 15.22 16.72 -7.21
N VAL A 34 14.88 15.74 -8.06
CA VAL A 34 13.49 15.60 -8.54
C VAL A 34 13.05 14.14 -8.45
N VAL A 35 12.65 13.70 -7.25
CA VAL A 35 11.83 12.49 -7.10
C VAL A 35 10.39 12.90 -7.35
N PRO A 36 9.74 12.45 -8.45
CA PRO A 36 8.33 12.73 -8.66
C PRO A 36 7.51 12.12 -7.51
N PRO A 37 6.39 12.73 -7.11
CA PRO A 37 5.51 12.13 -6.12
C PRO A 37 5.06 10.76 -6.63
N ALA A 38 5.07 9.75 -5.75
CA ALA A 38 4.51 8.45 -6.08
C ALA A 38 3.03 8.64 -6.43
N GLN A 39 2.67 8.33 -7.67
CA GLN A 39 1.27 8.24 -8.09
C GLN A 39 0.89 6.76 -8.12
N ALA A 40 -0.22 6.41 -7.48
CA ALA A 40 -0.80 5.08 -7.62
C ALA A 40 -1.41 4.93 -9.02
N ASP A 41 -1.24 3.75 -9.61
CA ASP A 41 -1.92 3.43 -10.85
C ASP A 41 -3.45 3.45 -10.65
N PRO A 42 -4.24 3.92 -11.64
CA PRO A 42 -5.69 3.88 -11.57
C PRO A 42 -6.20 2.45 -11.32
N VAL A 43 -7.06 2.31 -10.32
CA VAL A 43 -7.69 1.03 -9.99
C VAL A 43 -9.05 0.95 -10.69
N THR A 44 -9.15 0.11 -11.73
CA THR A 44 -10.44 -0.15 -12.40
C THR A 44 -11.23 -1.23 -11.67
N VAL A 45 -12.43 -0.87 -11.20
CA VAL A 45 -13.44 -1.77 -10.64
C VAL A 45 -14.56 -1.99 -11.65
N ARG A 46 -14.85 -3.24 -12.00
CA ARG A 46 -15.89 -3.59 -12.99
C ARG A 46 -17.23 -3.86 -12.31
N ASN A 47 -18.13 -2.89 -12.39
CA ASN A 47 -19.50 -3.05 -11.89
C ASN A 47 -20.24 -4.17 -12.64
N GLY A 48 -21.09 -4.91 -11.92
CA GLY A 48 -21.87 -6.04 -12.46
C GLY A 48 -21.06 -7.33 -12.64
N ALA A 49 -19.77 -7.35 -12.28
CA ALA A 49 -18.98 -8.57 -12.19
C ALA A 49 -18.93 -9.08 -10.74
N GLN A 50 -18.85 -10.41 -10.57
CA GLN A 50 -18.58 -11.00 -9.26
C GLN A 50 -17.19 -10.57 -8.77
N PHE A 51 -17.11 -10.06 -7.54
CA PHE A 51 -15.83 -9.85 -6.88
C PHE A 51 -15.43 -11.13 -6.16
N THR A 52 -14.16 -11.49 -6.30
CA THR A 52 -13.60 -12.70 -5.69
C THR A 52 -12.34 -12.35 -4.89
N ASP A 53 -12.06 -13.15 -3.87
CA ASP A 53 -10.79 -13.12 -3.15
C ASP A 53 -9.66 -13.76 -3.98
N PRO A 54 -8.40 -13.80 -3.47
CA PRO A 54 -7.28 -14.44 -4.16
C PRO A 54 -7.43 -15.96 -4.38
N ASN A 55 -8.31 -16.63 -3.63
CA ASN A 55 -8.61 -18.05 -3.80
C ASN A 55 -9.68 -18.30 -4.87
N GLY A 56 -10.26 -17.23 -5.43
CA GLY A 56 -11.37 -17.30 -6.38
C GLY A 56 -12.73 -17.41 -5.72
N GLU A 57 -12.82 -17.32 -4.40
CA GLU A 57 -14.08 -17.41 -3.67
C GLU A 57 -14.84 -16.08 -3.77
N PRO A 58 -16.17 -16.10 -3.98
CA PRO A 58 -16.99 -14.89 -3.97
C PRO A 58 -16.83 -14.09 -2.67
N ILE A 59 -16.70 -12.77 -2.80
CA ILE A 59 -16.78 -11.86 -1.65
C ILE A 59 -18.23 -11.79 -1.16
N HIS A 60 -18.42 -12.12 0.11
CA HIS A 60 -19.69 -12.00 0.82
C HIS A 60 -19.60 -10.92 1.89
N ALA A 61 -19.88 -9.68 1.49
CA ALA A 61 -19.87 -8.50 2.36
C ALA A 61 -21.04 -7.55 2.01
N HIS A 62 -22.26 -8.11 1.91
CA HIS A 62 -23.46 -7.38 1.50
C HIS A 62 -23.92 -6.36 2.57
N GLY A 63 -24.60 -5.29 2.15
CA GLY A 63 -25.16 -4.28 3.07
C GLY A 63 -24.13 -3.50 3.91
N GLY A 64 -22.85 -3.77 3.66
CA GLY A 64 -21.73 -3.48 4.53
C GLY A 64 -21.26 -2.02 4.64
N GLY A 65 -20.06 -1.87 5.18
CA GLY A 65 -19.32 -0.62 5.21
C GLY A 65 -17.82 -0.87 5.06
N VAL A 66 -17.09 0.17 4.66
CA VAL A 66 -15.62 0.14 4.54
C VAL A 66 -15.04 1.19 5.50
N ILE A 67 -14.04 0.80 6.28
CA ILE A 67 -13.25 1.69 7.14
C ILE A 67 -11.77 1.58 6.76
N GLU A 68 -11.03 2.69 6.83
CA GLU A 68 -9.58 2.72 6.65
C GLU A 68 -8.89 2.79 8.00
N VAL A 69 -7.91 1.92 8.23
CA VAL A 69 -7.08 1.86 9.44
C VAL A 69 -5.66 1.55 9.02
N ASP A 70 -4.72 2.45 9.32
CA ASP A 70 -3.29 2.31 9.07
C ASP A 70 -2.95 1.89 7.62
N GLY A 71 -3.60 2.51 6.62
CA GLY A 71 -3.36 2.24 5.20
C GLY A 71 -4.02 0.96 4.67
N TYR A 72 -4.85 0.29 5.48
CA TYR A 72 -5.68 -0.83 5.05
C TYR A 72 -7.16 -0.46 5.09
N TYR A 73 -7.87 -0.85 4.03
CA TYR A 73 -9.32 -0.78 3.98
C TYR A 73 -9.92 -2.11 4.44
N TYR A 74 -10.89 -2.06 5.34
CA TYR A 74 -11.62 -3.22 5.84
C TYR A 74 -13.08 -3.14 5.42
N TRP A 75 -13.53 -4.10 4.62
CA TRP A 75 -14.90 -4.20 4.16
C TRP A 75 -15.65 -5.24 4.96
N PHE A 76 -16.55 -4.76 5.83
CA PHE A 76 -17.44 -5.58 6.63
C PHE A 76 -18.76 -5.74 5.92
N GLY A 77 -19.40 -6.91 5.98
CA GLY A 77 -20.75 -7.07 5.48
C GLY A 77 -21.39 -8.42 5.77
N GLU A 78 -22.68 -8.52 5.48
CA GLU A 78 -23.48 -9.72 5.65
C GLU A 78 -22.98 -10.83 4.73
N ASN A 79 -22.95 -12.05 5.27
CA ASN A 79 -22.71 -13.28 4.56
C ASN A 79 -23.77 -14.29 5.01
N ARG A 80 -24.77 -14.53 4.16
CA ARG A 80 -25.93 -15.36 4.47
C ARG A 80 -25.66 -16.85 4.24
N ALA A 81 -26.45 -17.69 4.89
CA ALA A 81 -26.56 -19.10 4.54
C ALA A 81 -27.35 -19.29 3.23
N ALA A 82 -27.37 -20.53 2.72
CA ALA A 82 -28.06 -20.85 1.47
C ALA A 82 -29.59 -20.66 1.53
N ASP A 83 -30.17 -20.67 2.73
CA ASP A 83 -31.59 -20.43 3.00
C ASP A 83 -31.91 -18.96 3.34
N ASP A 84 -30.98 -18.04 3.08
CA ASP A 84 -31.08 -16.61 3.35
C ASP A 84 -31.09 -16.24 4.86
N SER A 85 -30.89 -17.21 5.75
CA SER A 85 -30.71 -16.92 7.18
C SER A 85 -29.36 -16.23 7.47
N PHE A 86 -29.30 -15.49 8.57
CA PHE A 86 -28.04 -14.91 9.06
C PHE A 86 -27.04 -16.02 9.37
N ARG A 87 -25.84 -15.91 8.82
CA ARG A 87 -24.73 -16.84 9.08
C ARG A 87 -23.53 -16.12 9.67
N TYR A 88 -23.00 -15.13 8.96
CA TYR A 88 -21.83 -14.34 9.38
C TYR A 88 -21.93 -12.85 9.04
N VAL A 89 -21.19 -12.03 9.79
CA VAL A 89 -20.61 -10.79 9.27
C VAL A 89 -19.16 -11.11 8.91
N SER A 90 -18.83 -11.08 7.62
CA SER A 90 -17.46 -11.29 7.14
C SER A 90 -16.71 -9.96 7.06
N VAL A 91 -15.39 -10.02 7.17
CA VAL A 91 -14.49 -8.91 6.89
C VAL A 91 -13.43 -9.30 5.87
N TYR A 92 -13.23 -8.42 4.90
CA TYR A 92 -12.16 -8.49 3.92
C TYR A 92 -11.26 -7.27 4.07
N ARG A 93 -9.99 -7.40 3.68
CA ARG A 93 -9.01 -6.31 3.74
C ARG A 93 -8.38 -6.05 2.38
N SER A 94 -8.12 -4.78 2.07
CA SER A 94 -7.45 -4.36 0.84
C SER A 94 -6.51 -3.19 1.10
N THR A 95 -5.48 -3.01 0.27
CA THR A 95 -4.67 -1.78 0.22
C THR A 95 -5.04 -0.89 -0.96
N ASP A 96 -5.91 -1.35 -1.86
CA ASP A 96 -6.20 -0.69 -3.15
C ASP A 96 -7.69 -0.65 -3.51
N LEU A 97 -8.57 -1.06 -2.60
CA LEU A 97 -10.04 -1.14 -2.75
C LEU A 97 -10.52 -2.11 -3.85
N LYS A 98 -9.64 -2.93 -4.43
CA LYS A 98 -9.98 -3.87 -5.51
C LYS A 98 -9.62 -5.31 -5.17
N HIS A 99 -8.41 -5.54 -4.68
CA HIS A 99 -7.96 -6.86 -4.28
C HIS A 99 -8.26 -7.04 -2.79
N TRP A 100 -9.23 -7.90 -2.49
CA TRP A 100 -9.77 -8.09 -1.16
C TRP A 100 -9.37 -9.46 -0.63
N GLU A 101 -8.61 -9.47 0.46
CA GLU A 101 -8.21 -10.68 1.17
C GLU A 101 -9.24 -10.98 2.26
N PHE A 102 -9.78 -12.20 2.31
CA PHE A 102 -10.60 -12.63 3.44
C PHE A 102 -9.79 -12.59 4.74
N ARG A 103 -10.36 -12.04 5.81
CA ARG A 103 -9.71 -11.97 7.12
C ARG A 103 -10.40 -12.83 8.15
N ASP A 104 -11.71 -12.67 8.33
CA ASP A 104 -12.47 -13.44 9.32
C ASP A 104 -14.00 -13.33 9.14
N HIS A 105 -14.73 -14.17 9.87
CA HIS A 105 -16.14 -13.99 10.22
C HIS A 105 -16.23 -13.37 11.63
N VAL A 106 -16.20 -12.04 11.71
CA VAL A 106 -16.11 -11.30 12.99
C VAL A 106 -17.37 -11.37 13.85
N LEU A 107 -18.51 -11.76 13.28
CA LEU A 107 -19.72 -12.11 14.00
C LEU A 107 -20.36 -13.33 13.34
N SER A 108 -20.91 -14.24 14.13
CA SER A 108 -21.63 -15.41 13.64
C SER A 108 -22.99 -15.57 14.33
N ALA A 109 -23.85 -16.41 13.76
CA ALA A 109 -25.10 -16.83 14.42
C ALA A 109 -24.86 -17.53 15.78
N SER A 110 -23.64 -18.01 16.04
CA SER A 110 -23.23 -18.64 17.30
C SER A 110 -22.56 -17.67 18.29
N SER A 111 -22.32 -16.41 17.92
CA SER A 111 -21.67 -15.44 18.82
C SER A 111 -22.51 -15.09 20.06
N ALA A 112 -23.84 -15.21 19.97
CA ALA A 112 -24.76 -15.09 21.10
C ALA A 112 -26.07 -15.86 20.84
N PRO A 113 -26.77 -16.35 21.88
CA PRO A 113 -28.00 -17.14 21.70
C PRO A 113 -29.09 -16.43 20.90
N GLU A 114 -29.25 -15.11 21.06
CA GLU A 114 -30.25 -14.32 20.32
C GLU A 114 -29.95 -14.19 18.83
N LEU A 115 -28.68 -14.37 18.43
CA LEU A 115 -28.26 -14.29 17.03
C LEU A 115 -28.61 -15.55 16.24
N ALA A 116 -28.89 -16.68 16.92
CA ALA A 116 -29.20 -17.95 16.27
C ALA A 116 -30.49 -17.93 15.43
N SER A 117 -31.40 -16.98 15.71
CA SER A 117 -32.63 -16.79 14.95
C SER A 117 -32.83 -15.35 14.48
N ALA A 118 -31.82 -14.49 14.61
CA ALA A 118 -31.89 -13.11 14.16
C ALA A 118 -31.65 -13.01 12.64
N ASN A 119 -32.13 -11.92 12.04
CA ASN A 119 -31.64 -11.47 10.74
C ASN A 119 -30.81 -10.21 10.98
N ILE A 120 -29.51 -10.30 10.72
CA ILE A 120 -28.59 -9.17 10.88
C ILE A 120 -28.41 -8.49 9.54
N GLU A 121 -28.66 -7.18 9.52
CA GLU A 121 -28.56 -6.36 8.32
C GLU A 121 -27.71 -5.13 8.56
N ARG A 122 -27.08 -4.66 7.47
CA ARG A 122 -26.34 -3.42 7.35
C ARG A 122 -25.27 -3.19 8.42
N PRO A 123 -24.39 -4.17 8.74
CA PRO A 123 -23.37 -3.98 9.76
C PRO A 123 -22.46 -2.80 9.41
N LYS A 124 -22.05 -2.05 10.43
CA LYS A 124 -21.09 -0.92 10.33
C LYS A 124 -20.08 -1.02 11.48
N VAL A 125 -18.84 -0.71 11.16
CA VAL A 125 -17.74 -0.54 12.11
C VAL A 125 -17.21 0.88 11.89
N ILE A 126 -16.99 1.61 12.97
CA ILE A 126 -16.60 3.03 12.97
C ILE A 126 -15.36 3.26 13.81
#